data_AF-A0A6B3IB37-F1
#
_entry.id   AF-A0A6B3IB37-F1
#
_cell.length_a   1.000
_cell.length_b   1.000
_cell.length_c   1.000
_cell.angle_alpha   90.00
_cell.angle_beta   90.00
_cell.angle_gamma   90.00
#
_symmetry.space_group_name_H-M   'P 1'
#
loop_
_entity.id
_entity.type
_entity.pdbx_description
1 polymer ?
#
loop_
_entity_poly.entity_id
_entity_poly.type
_entity_poly.pdbx_seq_one_letter_code
_entity_poly.pdbx_strand_id
1 'polypeptide(L)'
;LTVRTPDGEERIVPLDGPHEDVAVSEDGRTAYVTGGFTRDGYWNGITVVDLEDVKSDGRNDGTSEPVRLEAGNRPLGIAVL
;
A
#
# COMPACT_ATOMS: atom_id res chain seq x y z
N LEU A 1 -5.32 2.35 0.71
CA LEU A 1 -4.47 2.83 -0.40
C LEU A 1 -5.35 3.08 -1.62
N THR A 2 -5.29 4.26 -2.23
CA THR A 2 -5.95 4.52 -3.51
C THR A 2 -4.96 4.21 -4.63
N VAL A 3 -5.38 3.39 -5.59
CA VAL A 3 -4.60 3.08 -6.79
C VAL A 3 -5.35 3.64 -7.98
N ARG A 4 -4.65 4.35 -8.85
CA ARG A 4 -5.23 4.98 -10.04
C ARG A 4 -4.55 4.48 -11.29
N THR A 5 -5.36 4.13 -12.29
CA THR A 5 -4.87 3.83 -13.62
C THR A 5 -4.47 5.13 -14.35
N PRO A 6 -3.68 5.04 -15.44
CA PRO A 6 -3.30 6.23 -16.21
C PRO A 6 -4.48 7.01 -16.82
N ASP A 7 -5.59 6.33 -17.12
CA ASP A 7 -6.84 6.91 -17.61
C ASP A 7 -7.76 7.44 -16.49
N GLY A 8 -7.36 7.28 -15.23
CA GLY A 8 -7.99 7.91 -14.08
C GLY A 8 -9.06 7.06 -13.37
N GLU A 9 -9.21 5.79 -13.71
CA GLU A 9 -10.02 4.87 -12.90
C GLU A 9 -9.37 4.70 -11.53
N GLU A 10 -10.19 4.72 -10.47
CA GLU A 10 -9.72 4.62 -9.10
C GLU A 10 -10.22 3.33 -8.46
N ARG A 11 -9.34 2.66 -7.70
CA ARG A 11 -9.73 1.61 -6.76
C ARG A 11 -9.19 1.91 -5.36
N ILE A 12 -9.90 1.39 -4.36
CA ILE A 12 -9.49 1.45 -2.96
C ILE A 12 -9.05 0.06 -2.53
N VAL A 13 -7.79 -0.06 -2.11
CA VAL A 13 -7.31 -1.21 -1.33
C VAL A 13 -7.59 -0.91 0.15
N PRO A 14 -8.42 -1.72 0.82
CA PRO A 14 -8.61 -1.60 2.26
C PRO A 14 -7.30 -1.93 2.96
N LEU A 15 -6.84 -1.03 3.82
CA LEU A 15 -5.73 -1.29 4.71
C LEU A 15 -6.26 -1.32 6.13
N ASP A 16 -5.64 -2.12 6.98
CA ASP A 16 -5.91 -2.06 8.41
C ASP A 16 -5.20 -0.83 8.99
N GLY A 17 -5.89 0.00 9.78
CA GLY A 17 -5.33 1.15 10.47
C GLY A 17 -4.78 2.29 9.59
N PRO A 18 -4.17 3.31 10.22
CA PRO A 18 -3.57 4.44 9.51
C PRO A 18 -2.17 4.11 8.97
N HIS A 19 -1.77 4.84 7.93
CA HIS A 19 -0.50 4.75 7.23
C HIS A 19 0.03 6.14 6.88
N GLU A 20 1.33 6.28 6.62
CA GLU A 20 1.96 7.58 6.40
C GLU A 20 2.51 7.78 4.98
N ASP A 21 3.33 6.86 4.48
CA ASP A 21 4.00 7.00 3.18
C ASP A 21 3.88 5.73 2.32
N VAL A 22 4.13 5.86 1.02
CA VAL A 22 4.06 4.77 0.05
C VAL A 22 5.19 4.84 -0.97
N ALA A 23 5.81 3.69 -1.24
CA ALA A 23 6.67 3.49 -2.40
C ALA A 23 6.20 2.29 -3.22
N VAL A 24 6.50 2.30 -4.52
CA VAL A 24 6.10 1.25 -5.46
C VAL A 24 7.37 0.59 -6.01
N SER A 25 7.32 -0.72 -6.23
CA SER A 25 8.38 -1.46 -6.92
C SER A 25 8.61 -0.93 -8.34
N GLU A 26 9.81 -1.14 -8.88
CA GLU A 26 10.19 -0.71 -10.23
C GLU A 26 9.23 -1.25 -11.31
N ASP A 27 8.78 -2.49 -11.14
CA ASP A 27 7.83 -3.15 -12.06
C ASP A 27 6.36 -2.70 -11.87
N GLY A 28 6.08 -1.84 -10.89
CA GLY A 28 4.74 -1.31 -10.63
C GLY A 28 3.78 -2.29 -9.95
N ARG A 29 4.26 -3.46 -9.52
CA ARG A 29 3.42 -4.58 -9.07
C ARG A 29 3.23 -4.68 -7.57
N THR A 30 4.05 -3.99 -6.80
CA THR A 30 3.98 -4.03 -5.33
C THR A 30 4.06 -2.64 -4.77
N ALA A 31 3.12 -2.29 -3.88
CA ALA A 31 3.24 -1.10 -3.04
C ALA A 31 3.69 -1.50 -1.63
N TYR A 32 4.56 -0.69 -1.06
CA TYR A 32 5.02 -0.76 0.32
C TYR A 32 4.54 0.48 1.05
N VAL A 33 3.71 0.29 2.07
CA VAL A 33 3.04 1.40 2.78
C VAL A 33 3.50 1.42 4.24
N THR A 34 4.03 2.53 4.71
CA THR A 34 4.55 2.62 6.09
C THR A 34 3.44 2.81 7.11
N GLY A 35 3.60 2.18 8.28
CA GLY A 35 2.68 2.36 9.40
C GLY A 35 2.76 3.72 10.07
N GLY A 36 3.94 4.36 10.00
CA GLY A 36 4.10 5.79 10.25
C GLY A 36 3.74 6.28 11.65
N PHE A 37 3.76 7.60 11.81
CA PHE A 37 3.23 8.33 12.96
C PHE A 37 2.15 9.29 12.50
N THR A 38 0.91 8.82 12.52
CA THR A 38 -0.26 9.60 12.06
C THR A 38 -0.92 10.33 13.24
N ARG A 39 -1.89 11.19 12.95
CA ARG A 39 -2.68 11.90 13.98
C ARG A 39 -3.39 10.94 14.93
N ASP A 40 -3.79 9.77 14.45
CA ASP A 40 -4.55 8.78 15.20
C ASP A 40 -3.66 7.70 15.85
N GLY A 41 -2.33 7.89 15.80
CA GLY A 41 -1.34 7.01 16.39
C GLY A 41 -0.34 6.45 15.38
N TYR A 42 0.45 5.49 15.85
CA TYR A 42 1.48 4.84 15.06
C TYR A 42 1.45 3.34 15.26
N TRP A 43 2.01 2.62 14.29
CA TRP A 43 2.39 1.23 14.47
C TRP A 43 3.72 0.95 13.78
N ASN A 44 4.41 -0.08 14.26
CA ASN A 44 5.74 -0.43 13.78
C ASN A 44 5.60 -1.45 12.66
N GLY A 45 5.75 -1.00 11.42
CA GLY A 45 5.81 -1.90 10.28
C GLY A 45 5.46 -1.28 8.95
N ILE A 46 5.36 -2.16 7.97
CA ILE A 46 4.92 -1.84 6.61
C ILE A 46 3.78 -2.77 6.20
N THR A 47 2.89 -2.29 5.35
CA THR A 47 1.94 -3.12 4.63
C THR A 47 2.44 -3.31 3.21
N VAL A 48 2.57 -4.55 2.77
CA VAL A 48 2.88 -4.94 1.41
C VAL A 48 1.57 -5.23 0.68
N VAL A 49 1.40 -4.60 -0.47
CA VAL A 49 0.16 -4.66 -1.27
C VAL A 49 0.51 -5.16 -2.66
N ASP A 50 -0.17 -6.22 -3.10
CA ASP A 50 -0.15 -6.65 -4.49
C ASP A 50 -0.99 -5.70 -5.38
N LEU A 51 -0.41 -5.28 -6.50
CA LEU A 51 -1.03 -4.41 -7.49
C LEU A 51 -1.37 -5.14 -8.81
N GLU A 52 -0.98 -6.40 -9.01
CA GLU A 52 -1.29 -7.19 -10.22
C GLU A 52 -2.75 -7.66 -10.27
N ASP A 53 -3.43 -7.81 -9.14
CA ASP A 53 -4.85 -8.23 -9.06
C ASP A 53 -5.85 -7.21 -9.64
N VAL A 54 -5.35 -6.22 -10.38
CA VAL A 54 -6.13 -5.19 -11.08
C VAL A 54 -6.57 -5.74 -12.43
N LYS A 55 -7.85 -6.07 -12.54
CA LYS A 55 -8.45 -6.25 -13.87
C LYS A 55 -8.55 -4.90 -14.58
N SER A 56 -8.48 -4.93 -15.91
CA SER A 56 -8.57 -3.75 -16.78
C SER A 56 -9.90 -2.98 -16.70
N ASP A 57 -10.85 -3.43 -15.87
CA ASP A 57 -12.14 -2.79 -15.59
C ASP A 57 -12.19 -2.17 -14.17
N GLY A 58 -11.02 -1.95 -13.55
CA GLY A 58 -10.88 -1.34 -12.23
C GLY A 58 -11.28 -2.25 -11.06
N ARG A 59 -11.66 -3.51 -11.29
CA ARG A 59 -12.01 -4.46 -10.22
C ARG A 59 -10.80 -5.23 -9.74
N ASN A 60 -10.70 -5.36 -8.41
CA ASN A 60 -9.90 -6.40 -7.77
C ASN A 60 -10.58 -7.74 -8.00
N ASP A 61 -9.83 -8.79 -8.35
CA ASP A 61 -10.34 -10.15 -8.16
C ASP A 61 -10.37 -10.56 -6.67
N GLY A 62 -9.74 -9.75 -5.81
CA GLY A 62 -9.75 -9.88 -4.36
C GLY A 62 -8.89 -11.03 -3.84
N THR A 63 -7.96 -11.55 -4.64
CA THR A 63 -7.24 -12.78 -4.28
C THR A 63 -6.01 -12.55 -3.41
N SER A 64 -5.39 -11.36 -3.44
CA SER A 64 -4.23 -11.03 -2.61
C SER A 64 -4.55 -9.97 -1.55
N GLU A 65 -4.80 -10.43 -0.31
CA GLU A 65 -4.97 -9.54 0.84
C GLU A 65 -3.64 -8.83 1.20
N PRO A 66 -3.66 -7.54 1.58
CA PRO A 66 -2.47 -6.84 2.05
C PRO A 66 -1.83 -7.52 3.26
N VAL A 67 -0.50 -7.66 3.23
CA VAL A 67 0.26 -8.32 4.30
C VAL A 67 0.98 -7.28 5.15
N ARG A 68 0.76 -7.30 6.46
CA ARG A 68 1.54 -6.49 7.41
C ARG A 68 2.81 -7.21 7.83
N LEU A 69 3.91 -6.47 7.83
CA LEU A 69 5.22 -6.92 8.28
C LEU A 69 5.73 -5.99 9.38
N GLU A 70 6.30 -6.57 10.43
CA GLU A 70 7.04 -5.78 11.43
C GLU A 70 8.29 -5.15 10.80
N ALA A 71 8.48 -3.86 11.04
CA ALA A 71 9.63 -3.12 10.52
C ALA A 71 9.87 -1.84 11.33
N GLY A 72 11.11 -1.65 11.79
CA GLY A 72 11.57 -0.42 12.43
C GLY A 72 10.76 0.03 13.65
N ASN A 73 10.93 1.29 14.04
CA ASN A 73 10.10 1.98 15.02
C ASN A 73 9.55 3.24 14.36
N ARG A 74 8.22 3.36 14.23
CA ARG A 74 7.57 4.49 13.56
C ARG A 74 8.18 4.79 12.18
N PRO A 75 8.17 3.84 11.24
CA PRO A 75 8.75 4.08 9.92
C PRO A 75 7.95 5.18 9.21
N LEU A 76 8.58 6.34 8.97
CA LEU A 76 7.90 7.49 8.37
C LEU A 76 7.97 7.42 6.84
N GLY A 77 9.17 7.58 6.29
CA GLY A 77 9.43 7.53 4.85
C GLY A 77 9.84 6.16 4.34
N ILE A 78 9.68 5.94 3.03
CA ILE A 78 10.07 4.70 2.36
C ILE A 78 10.59 4.97 0.93
N ALA A 79 11.54 4.16 0.49
CA ALA A 79 12.05 4.18 -0.87
C ALA A 79 12.36 2.75 -1.34
N VAL A 80 12.19 2.51 -2.64
CA VAL A 80 12.65 1.30 -3.33
C VAL A 80 13.79 1.74 -4.27
N LEU A 81 14.87 0.96 -4.32
CA LEU A 81 16.09 1.24 -5.09
C LEU A 81 16.16 0.38 -6.35
#